data_AF-A0A183HPJ8-F1
#
_entry.id   AF-A0A183HPJ8-F1
#
_cell.length_a   1.000
_cell.length_b   1.000
_cell.length_c   1.000
_cell.angle_alpha   90.00
_cell.angle_beta   90.00
_cell.angle_gamma   90.00
#
_symmetry.space_group_name_H-M   'P 1'
#
loop_
_entity.id
_entity.type
_entity.pdbx_description
1 polymer ?
#
loop_
_entity_poly.entity_id
_entity_poly.type
_entity_poly.pdbx_seq_one_letter_code
_entity_poly.pdbx_strand_id
1 'polypeptide(L)' 'MIEMEVEIPMDKNLVVSVMDRHHNEIGNTIIDLENRLLTQFRATVGLSQQYTVRGPLVWRDQRTPLSILKWLIIVIIFDF' A
#
# COMPACT_ATOMS: atom_id res chain seq x y z
N MET A 1 -1.30 4.67 13.16
CA MET A 1 -1.00 5.49 11.98
C MET A 1 0.45 5.20 11.59
N ILE A 2 0.72 4.96 10.31
CA ILE A 2 2.11 4.93 9.80
C ILE A 2 2.24 6.22 9.01
N GLU A 3 3.27 6.99 9.34
CA GLU A 3 3.68 8.18 8.59
C GLU A 3 5.12 7.94 8.12
N MET A 4 5.43 8.38 6.91
CA MET A 4 6.78 8.31 6.36
C MET A 4 7.04 9.51 5.46
N GLU A 5 8.28 9.97 5.45
CA GLU A 5 8.78 10.99 4.53
C GLU A 5 9.35 10.28 3.29
N VAL A 6 8.92 10.73 2.12
CA VAL A 6 9.40 10.26 0.82
C VAL A 6 9.61 11.44 -0.10
N GLU A 7 10.63 11.37 -0.96
CA GLU A 7 10.76 12.27 -2.10
C GLU A 7 9.80 11.82 -3.20
N ILE A 8 9.24 12.79 -3.95
CA ILE A 8 8.42 12.44 -5.11
C ILE A 8 9.34 11.88 -6.20
N PRO A 9 9.12 10.65 -6.67
CA PRO A 9 9.92 10.05 -7.73
C PRO A 9 9.71 10.78 -9.06
N MET A 10 10.68 10.64 -9.99
CA MET A 10 10.60 11.25 -11.32
C MET A 10 9.41 10.74 -12.14
N ASP A 11 9.05 9.46 -11.99
CA ASP A 11 7.77 8.93 -12.46
C ASP A 11 6.71 9.12 -11.39
N LYS A 12 5.77 10.02 -11.67
CA LYS A 12 4.69 10.40 -10.76
C LYS A 12 3.56 9.38 -10.64
N ASN A 13 3.59 8.29 -11.40
CA ASN A 13 2.54 7.28 -11.38
C ASN A 13 2.90 6.12 -10.44
N LEU A 14 2.21 6.02 -9.30
CA LEU A 14 2.28 4.84 -8.43
C LEU A 14 1.25 3.81 -8.88
N VAL A 15 1.71 2.66 -9.37
CA VAL A 15 0.84 1.52 -9.70
C VAL A 15 0.64 0.64 -8.46
N VAL A 16 -0.62 0.41 -8.09
CA VAL A 16 -0.99 -0.53 -7.03
C VAL A 16 -1.76 -1.68 -7.67
N SER A 17 -1.17 -2.89 -7.62
CA SER A 17 -1.76 -4.10 -8.19
C SER A 17 -2.21 -5.06 -7.09
N VAL A 18 -3.34 -5.73 -7.32
CA VAL A 18 -3.83 -6.86 -6.54
C VAL A 18 -3.44 -8.13 -7.28
N MET A 19 -2.65 -8.98 -6.62
CA MET A 19 -2.16 -10.23 -7.16
C MET A 19 -2.81 -11.42 -6.45
N ASP A 20 -3.00 -12.54 -7.16
CA ASP A 20 -3.36 -13.81 -6.54
C ASP A 20 -2.14 -14.48 -5.86
N ARG A 21 -2.35 -15.66 -5.25
CA ARG A 21 -1.28 -16.41 -4.57
C ARG A 21 -0.23 -17.00 -5.52
N HIS A 22 -0.48 -16.99 -6.82
CA HIS A 22 0.40 -17.47 -7.87
C HIS A 22 1.06 -16.31 -8.63
N HIS A 23 0.97 -15.09 -8.12
CA HIS A 23 1.50 -13.85 -8.71
C HIS A 23 0.83 -13.47 -10.05
N ASN A 24 -0.40 -13.92 -10.29
CA ASN A 24 -1.18 -13.42 -11.41
C ASN A 24 -1.89 -12.13 -11.00
N GLU A 25 -1.87 -11.12 -11.88
CA GLU A 25 -2.61 -9.87 -11.64
C GLU A 25 -4.12 -10.11 -11.73
N ILE A 26 -4.84 -9.76 -10.67
CA ILE A 26 -6.31 -9.72 -10.63
C ILE A 26 -6.78 -8.36 -11.16
N GLY A 27 -6.04 -7.30 -10.86
CA GLY A 27 -6.25 -5.96 -11.41
C GLY A 27 -5.32 -4.93 -10.76
N ASN A 28 -5.30 -3.72 -11.32
CA ASN A 28 -4.47 -2.63 -10.83
C ASN A 28 -5.21 -1.29 -10.80
N THR A 29 -4.60 -0.31 -10.16
CA THR A 29 -4.98 1.09 -10.24
C THR A 29 -3.73 1.97 -10.24
N ILE A 30 -3.85 3.17 -10.81
CA ILE A 30 -2.76 4.14 -10.93
C ILE A 30 -3.09 5.35 -10.06
N ILE A 31 -2.14 5.73 -9.21
CA ILE A 31 -2.23 6.91 -8.35
C ILE A 31 -1.23 7.95 -8.87
N ASP A 32 -1.74 9.10 -9.31
CA ASP A 32 -0.92 10.27 -9.59
C ASP A 32 -0.47 10.90 -8.27
N LEU A 33 0.84 10.81 -7.99
CA LEU A 33 1.46 11.26 -6.75
C LEU A 33 1.49 12.78 -6.62
N GLU A 34 1.65 13.52 -7.72
CA GLU A 34 1.63 14.99 -7.73
C GLU A 34 0.23 15.49 -7.39
N ASN A 35 -0.78 14.98 -8.10
CA ASN A 35 -2.16 15.34 -7.85
C ASN A 35 -2.56 14.99 -6.42
N ARG A 36 -2.13 13.82 -5.94
CA ARG A 36 -2.40 13.38 -4.56
C ARG A 36 -1.73 14.29 -3.51
N LEU A 37 -0.49 14.74 -3.74
CA LEU A 37 0.18 15.71 -2.86
C LEU A 37 -0.55 17.05 -2.82
N LEU A 38 -1.01 17.53 -3.98
CA LEU A 38 -1.63 18.85 -4.15
C LEU A 38 -3.10 18.91 -3.68
N THR A 39 -3.73 17.77 -3.38
CA THR A 39 -5.10 17.77 -2.84
C THR A 39 -5.18 18.41 -1.45
N GLN A 40 -6.32 19.05 -1.15
CA GLN A 40 -6.62 19.64 0.16
C GLN A 40 -6.49 18.66 1.35
N PHE A 41 -6.58 17.35 1.09
CA PHE A 41 -6.54 16.28 2.10
C PHE A 41 -5.17 15.59 2.24
N ARG A 42 -4.15 16.05 1.51
CA ARG A 42 -2.81 15.43 1.41
C ARG A 42 -2.84 13.97 0.92
N ALA A 43 -1.66 13.38 0.73
CA ALA A 43 -1.48 11.98 0.38
C ALA A 43 -1.68 11.01 1.56
N THR A 44 -2.77 11.14 2.31
CA THR A 44 -3.08 10.17 3.38
C THR A 44 -3.87 9.00 2.80
N VAL A 45 -3.22 7.86 2.61
CA VAL A 45 -3.92 6.57 2.44
C VAL A 45 -3.99 5.91 3.82
N GLY A 46 -5.16 5.99 4.45
CA GLY A 46 -5.39 5.32 5.72
C GLY A 46 -5.44 3.81 5.51
N LEU A 47 -4.58 3.04 6.21
CA LEU A 47 -4.88 1.63 6.40
C LEU A 47 -6.13 1.52 7.28
N SER A 48 -7.04 0.64 6.90
CA SER A 48 -8.11 0.22 7.81
C SER A 48 -7.49 -0.22 9.13
N GLN A 49 -7.98 0.33 10.24
CA GLN A 49 -7.52 -0.04 11.58
C GLN A 49 -7.90 -1.48 11.95
N GLN A 50 -8.84 -2.07 11.21
CA GLN A 50 -9.38 -3.40 11.47
C GLN A 50 -9.26 -4.28 10.23
N TYR A 51 -9.06 -5.57 10.47
CA TYR A 51 -9.09 -6.62 9.46
C TYR A 51 -9.99 -7.75 9.95
N THR A 52 -10.55 -8.51 9.01
CA THR A 52 -11.50 -9.58 9.32
C THR A 52 -10.79 -10.76 9.95
N VAL A 53 -11.05 -11.04 11.22
CA VAL A 53 -10.48 -12.17 11.97
C VAL A 53 -11.39 -13.40 12.03
N ARG A 54 -12.66 -13.27 11.60
CA ARG A 54 -13.64 -14.36 11.51
C ARG A 54 -14.55 -14.21 10.30
N GLY A 55 -15.14 -15.32 9.83
CA GLY A 55 -16.08 -15.32 8.70
C GLY A 55 -15.41 -15.61 7.34
N PRO A 56 -16.16 -15.53 6.23
CA PRO A 56 -15.70 -15.99 4.92
C PRO A 56 -14.53 -15.17 4.34
N LEU A 57 -14.38 -13.91 4.76
CA LEU A 57 -13.34 -12.99 4.31
C LEU A 57 -12.19 -12.86 5.32
N VAL A 58 -11.90 -13.94 6.06
CA VAL A 58 -10.85 -13.92 7.08
C VAL A 58 -9.48 -13.59 6.49
N TRP A 59 -8.71 -12.78 7.20
CA TRP A 59 -7.30 -12.58 6.94
C TRP A 59 -6.55 -13.89 7.16
N ARG A 60 -5.79 -14.33 6.14
CA ARG A 60 -5.16 -15.65 6.13
C ARG A 60 -3.64 -15.60 6.30
N ASP A 61 -3.04 -14.41 6.31
CA ASP A 61 -1.60 -14.28 6.47
C ASP A 61 -1.20 -14.40 7.95
N GLN A 62 -0.03 -14.97 8.22
CA GLN A 62 0.52 -15.11 9.57
C GLN A 62 0.92 -13.76 10.17
N ARG A 63 1.22 -12.77 9.33
CA ARG A 63 1.52 -11.39 9.72
C ARG A 63 0.28 -10.53 9.58
N THR A 64 0.12 -9.55 10.46
CA THR A 64 -0.97 -8.58 10.31
C THR A 64 -0.78 -7.74 9.04
N PRO A 65 -1.84 -7.18 8.44
CA PRO A 65 -1.71 -6.29 7.28
C PRO A 65 -0.70 -5.15 7.52
N LEU A 66 -0.68 -4.59 8.74
CA LEU A 66 0.27 -3.56 9.15
C LEU A 66 1.71 -4.06 9.18
N SER A 67 1.94 -5.28 9.65
CA SER A 67 3.26 -5.90 9.72
C SER A 67 3.82 -6.19 8.32
N ILE A 68 2.98 -6.65 7.38
CA ILE A 68 3.38 -6.85 5.98
C ILE A 68 3.76 -5.52 5.35
N LEU A 69 2.92 -4.50 5.53
CA LEU A 69 3.19 -3.18 4.98
C LEU A 69 4.51 -2.60 5.50
N LYS A 70 4.77 -2.68 6.81
CA LYS A 70 6.06 -2.25 7.39
C LYS A 70 7.24 -2.96 6.77
N TRP A 71 7.13 -4.28 6.53
CA TRP A 71 8.21 -5.05 5.93
C TRP A 71 8.46 -4.68 4.47
N LEU A 72 7.40 -4.54 3.65
CA LEU A 72 7.53 -4.11 2.25
C LEU A 72 8.12 -2.71 2.14
N ILE A 73 7.73 -1.79 3.03
CA ILE A 73 8.27 -0.43 3.06
C ILE A 73 9.78 -0.43 3.34
N ILE A 74 10.25 -1.27 4.28
CA ILE A 74 11.68 -1.39 4.56
C ILE A 74 12.43 -1.82 3.29
N VAL A 75 11.91 -2.80 2.56
CA VAL A 75 12.51 -3.26 1.30
C VAL A 75 12.56 -2.12 0.28
N ILE A 76 11.47 -1.37 0.10
CA ILE A 76 11.43 -0.23 -0.83
C ILE A 76 12.46 0.85 -0.47
N ILE A 77 12.66 1.18 0.81
CA ILE A 77 13.63 2.21 1.23
C ILE A 77 15.08 1.80 0.95
N PHE A 78 15.39 0.50 1.02
CA PHE A 78 16.76 0.01 0.76
C PHE A 78 17.07 -0.21 -0.73
N ASP A 79 16.04 -0.23 -1.57
CA ASP A 79 16.17 -0.41 -3.03
C ASP A 79 16.20 0.93 -3.80
N PHE A 80 16.23 2.07 -3.12
CA PHE A 80 16.42 3.42 -3.69
C PHE A 80 17.72 4.09 -3.22
#